data_AF-A0A8S4QVE3-F1
#
_entry.id   AF-A0A8S4QVE3-F1
#
_cell.length_a   1.000
_cell.length_b   1.000
_cell.length_c   1.000
_cell.angle_alpha   90.00
_cell.angle_beta   90.00
_cell.angle_gamma   90.00
#
_symmetry.space_group_name_H-M   'P 1'
#
loop_
_entity.id
_entity.type
_entity.pdbx_description
1 polymer ?
#
loop_
_entity_poly.entity_id
_entity_poly.type
_entity_poly.pdbx_seq_one_letter_code
_entity_poly.pdbx_strand_id
1 'polypeptide(L)'
;MFSKTIGKSTLSWDIHFWLGSKTSQDESGAAAILSVNLDDEQFNGTAVQHRETQGYESKQFLTYFEPAIRYLEGGHASGFSHVTINAGAEKRLFQIKGKRNVRVRQVEVSVTSMNKGDCFILDVDHDILLYVGEQAKSVERLKAISVANQIRDQDHNGRGNIEIIDPYSHEGDVSKFFEALGSGDQDSVPDAEDGGDDEV
;
A
#
# COMPACT_ATOMS: atom_id res chain seq x y z
N MET A 1 -8.48 12.76 -10.71
CA MET A 1 -9.79 12.27 -10.24
C MET A 1 -10.63 13.51 -9.88
N PHE A 2 -11.91 13.58 -10.24
CA PHE A 2 -12.71 14.80 -10.11
C PHE A 2 -13.53 14.78 -8.81
N SER A 3 -13.45 15.83 -7.97
CA SER A 3 -14.41 16.04 -6.89
C SER A 3 -15.23 17.31 -7.18
N LYS A 4 -16.56 17.21 -7.16
CA LYS A 4 -17.49 18.30 -7.42
C LYS A 4 -18.10 18.75 -6.10
N THR A 5 -17.71 19.91 -5.59
CA THR A 5 -18.33 20.50 -4.40
C THR A 5 -19.67 21.15 -4.77
N ILE A 6 -20.76 20.72 -4.13
CA ILE A 6 -22.11 21.24 -4.39
C ILE A 6 -22.23 22.66 -3.81
N GLY A 7 -22.43 23.67 -4.67
CA GLY A 7 -22.78 25.04 -4.25
C GLY A 7 -22.08 26.18 -4.99
N LYS A 8 -21.00 25.90 -5.74
CA LYS A 8 -20.43 26.83 -6.73
C LYS A 8 -20.55 26.21 -8.11
N SER A 9 -21.04 26.96 -9.10
CA SER A 9 -21.16 26.52 -10.49
C SER A 9 -19.81 26.48 -11.23
N THR A 10 -18.69 26.52 -10.50
CA THR A 10 -17.33 26.57 -11.03
C THR A 10 -16.59 25.34 -10.54
N LEU A 11 -16.02 24.57 -11.47
CA LEU A 11 -15.12 23.47 -11.13
C LEU A 11 -13.84 24.04 -10.49
N SER A 12 -13.30 23.34 -9.51
CA SER A 12 -11.97 23.59 -8.94
C SER A 12 -11.07 22.40 -9.26
N TRP A 13 -9.77 22.66 -9.35
CA TRP A 13 -8.79 21.69 -9.79
C TRP A 13 -7.65 21.61 -8.78
N ASP A 14 -7.29 20.39 -8.40
CA ASP A 14 -6.13 20.11 -7.56
C ASP A 14 -5.19 19.18 -8.35
N ILE A 15 -3.96 19.64 -8.58
CA ILE A 15 -2.90 18.86 -9.23
C ILE A 15 -1.97 18.39 -8.13
N HIS A 16 -1.84 17.08 -7.98
CA HIS A 16 -0.90 16.47 -7.05
C HIS A 16 0.23 15.82 -7.84
N PHE A 17 1.49 16.13 -7.47
CA PHE A 17 2.63 15.35 -7.93
C PHE A 17 3.25 14.65 -6.72
N TRP A 18 3.34 13.32 -6.81
CA TRP A 18 3.80 12.46 -5.72
C TRP A 18 5.23 12.00 -5.95
N LEU A 19 6.04 12.05 -4.91
CA LEU A 19 7.46 11.70 -4.93
C LEU A 19 7.71 10.55 -3.96
N GLY A 20 8.22 9.44 -4.50
CA GLY A 20 8.63 8.27 -3.73
C GLY A 20 9.91 8.52 -2.95
N SER A 21 10.16 7.71 -1.92
CA SER A 21 11.36 7.81 -1.10
C SER A 21 12.66 7.56 -1.88
N LYS A 22 12.58 6.85 -3.01
CA LYS A 22 13.70 6.53 -3.92
C LYS A 22 13.70 7.36 -5.22
N THR A 23 12.82 8.36 -5.33
CA THR A 23 12.76 9.22 -6.53
C THR A 23 14.05 10.01 -6.72
N SER A 24 14.59 10.01 -7.94
CA SER A 24 15.82 10.74 -8.26
C SER A 24 15.56 12.25 -8.39
N GLN A 25 16.64 13.04 -8.37
CA GLN A 25 16.53 14.50 -8.46
C GLN A 25 15.91 14.95 -9.80
N ASP A 26 16.29 14.30 -10.90
CA ASP A 26 15.77 14.58 -12.23
C ASP A 26 14.30 14.18 -12.37
N GLU A 27 13.88 13.03 -11.83
CA GLU A 27 12.48 12.60 -11.80
C GLU A 27 11.62 13.59 -10.99
N SER A 28 12.09 14.02 -9.82
CA SER A 28 11.41 15.03 -9.01
C SER A 28 11.31 16.37 -9.74
N GLY A 29 12.37 16.79 -10.44
CA GLY A 29 12.35 18.03 -11.23
C GLY A 29 11.39 17.95 -12.41
N ALA A 30 11.38 16.81 -13.10
CA ALA A 30 10.46 16.55 -14.21
C ALA A 30 9.00 16.58 -13.75
N ALA A 31 8.66 15.91 -12.63
CA ALA A 31 7.31 15.89 -12.08
C ALA A 31 6.80 17.32 -11.75
N ALA A 32 7.67 18.15 -11.15
CA ALA A 32 7.33 19.54 -10.85
C ALA A 32 7.06 20.34 -12.14
N ILE A 33 7.94 20.27 -13.14
CA ILE A 33 7.76 20.97 -14.42
C ILE A 33 6.49 20.53 -15.13
N LEU A 34 6.22 19.21 -15.16
CA LEU A 34 5.02 18.67 -15.80
C LEU A 34 3.74 19.15 -15.11
N SER A 35 3.74 19.28 -13.78
CA SER A 35 2.58 19.79 -13.04
C SER A 35 2.25 21.25 -13.36
N VAL A 36 3.29 22.09 -13.53
CA VAL A 36 3.14 23.50 -13.94
C VAL A 36 2.60 23.58 -15.36
N ASN A 37 3.20 22.84 -16.30
CA ASN A 37 2.76 22.84 -17.69
C ASN A 37 1.31 22.36 -17.82
N LEU A 38 0.92 21.33 -17.07
CA LEU A 38 -0.45 20.82 -17.05
C LEU A 38 -1.44 21.89 -16.57
N ASP A 39 -1.09 22.64 -15.51
CA ASP A 39 -1.91 23.74 -15.00
C ASP A 39 -2.10 24.85 -16.03
N ASP A 40 -0.99 25.31 -16.62
CA ASP A 40 -1.00 26.39 -17.60
C ASP A 40 -1.81 26.03 -18.86
N GLU A 41 -1.62 24.81 -19.38
CA GLU A 41 -2.24 24.37 -20.63
C GLU A 41 -3.71 23.96 -20.49
N GLN A 42 -4.08 23.27 -19.40
CA GLN A 42 -5.41 22.67 -19.24
C GLN A 42 -6.33 23.46 -18.32
N PHE A 43 -5.77 24.21 -17.38
CA PHE A 43 -6.53 24.88 -16.31
C PHE A 43 -6.24 26.38 -16.22
N ASN A 44 -5.49 26.93 -17.17
CA ASN A 44 -5.14 28.35 -17.27
C ASN A 44 -4.52 28.91 -15.96
N GLY A 45 -3.72 28.10 -15.27
CA GLY A 45 -3.06 28.49 -14.02
C GLY A 45 -4.00 28.64 -12.82
N THR A 46 -5.20 28.05 -12.88
CA THR A 46 -6.20 28.15 -11.80
C THR A 46 -6.21 26.94 -10.87
N ALA A 47 -5.45 25.88 -11.17
CA ALA A 47 -5.38 24.72 -10.31
C ALA A 47 -4.50 24.99 -9.07
N VAL A 48 -4.82 24.33 -7.95
CA VAL A 48 -3.95 24.29 -6.78
C VAL A 48 -2.96 23.15 -6.95
N GLN A 49 -1.68 23.45 -6.91
CA GLN A 49 -0.62 22.44 -7.06
C GLN A 49 -0.13 21.98 -5.68
N HIS A 50 -0.06 20.66 -5.48
CA HIS A 50 0.33 20.01 -4.24
C HIS A 50 1.53 19.10 -4.47
N ARG A 51 2.59 19.30 -3.68
CA ARG A 51 3.73 18.39 -3.62
C ARG A 51 3.46 17.34 -2.56
N GLU A 52 3.32 16.10 -2.97
CA GLU A 52 3.09 14.96 -2.07
C GLU A 52 4.38 14.15 -1.96
N THR A 53 4.80 13.81 -0.74
CA THR A 53 5.98 12.95 -0.52
C THR A 53 5.56 11.71 0.22
N GLN A 54 6.10 10.55 -0.16
CA GLN A 54 5.82 9.26 0.46
C GLN A 54 5.87 9.34 2.00
N GLY A 55 4.79 8.91 2.66
CA GLY A 55 4.63 8.95 4.12
C GLY A 55 4.10 10.27 4.67
N TYR A 56 4.28 11.38 3.96
CA TYR A 56 3.89 12.73 4.38
C TYR A 56 2.83 13.35 3.46
N GLU A 57 2.03 12.51 2.81
CA GLU A 57 0.98 12.99 1.92
C GLU A 57 -0.11 13.77 2.65
N SER A 58 -0.70 14.73 1.96
CA SER A 58 -1.85 15.48 2.45
C SER A 58 -3.04 14.55 2.71
N LYS A 59 -3.85 14.91 3.70
CA LYS A 59 -5.10 14.17 4.01
C LYS A 59 -6.02 14.11 2.79
N GLN A 60 -6.07 15.19 2.01
CA GLN A 60 -6.86 15.26 0.78
C GLN A 60 -6.39 14.21 -0.23
N PHE A 61 -5.08 14.15 -0.50
CA PHE A 61 -4.52 13.17 -1.43
C PHE A 61 -4.81 11.72 -1.01
N LEU A 62 -4.66 11.43 0.29
CA LEU A 62 -4.92 10.08 0.83
C LEU A 62 -6.38 9.65 0.67
N THR A 63 -7.35 10.58 0.60
CA THR A 63 -8.77 10.23 0.38
C THR A 63 -9.07 9.69 -1.01
N TYR A 64 -8.17 9.87 -1.98
CA TYR A 64 -8.39 9.40 -3.35
C TYR A 64 -8.13 7.91 -3.53
N PHE A 65 -7.47 7.27 -2.56
CA PHE A 65 -7.06 5.87 -2.64
C PHE A 65 -7.91 5.01 -1.72
N GLU A 66 -8.75 4.17 -2.30
CA GLU A 66 -9.53 3.17 -1.59
C GLU A 66 -9.02 1.75 -1.90
N PRO A 67 -8.86 0.88 -0.89
CA PRO A 67 -8.96 1.16 0.53
C PRO A 67 -7.82 2.07 1.01
N ALA A 68 -6.58 1.85 0.60
CA ALA A 68 -5.43 2.60 1.07
C ALA A 68 -4.40 2.77 -0.04
N ILE A 69 -3.51 3.75 0.10
CA ILE A 69 -2.35 3.88 -0.78
C ILE A 69 -1.41 2.68 -0.58
N ARG A 70 -0.92 2.12 -1.70
CA ARG A 70 0.04 1.02 -1.74
C ARG A 70 1.39 1.54 -2.22
N TYR A 71 2.43 1.39 -1.40
CA TYR A 71 3.82 1.61 -1.82
C TYR A 71 4.40 0.30 -2.30
N LEU A 72 4.83 0.27 -3.56
CA LEU A 72 5.45 -0.89 -4.19
C LEU A 72 6.95 -0.66 -4.30
N GLU A 73 7.72 -1.74 -4.19
CA GLU A 73 9.15 -1.71 -4.46
C GLU A 73 9.42 -1.65 -5.97
N GLY A 74 10.49 -0.94 -6.39
CA GLY A 74 10.85 -0.73 -7.80
C GLY A 74 10.70 0.73 -8.30
N GLY A 75 10.87 0.96 -9.61
CA GLY A 75 10.74 2.29 -10.24
C GLY A 75 11.28 2.35 -11.69
N HIS A 76 11.30 3.55 -12.31
CA HIS A 76 11.75 3.72 -13.71
C HIS A 76 13.23 3.29 -13.91
N ALA A 77 14.12 3.56 -12.95
CA ALA A 77 15.49 3.06 -12.98
C ALA A 77 15.59 1.51 -12.93
N SER A 78 14.58 0.82 -12.38
CA SER A 78 14.50 -0.65 -12.41
C SER A 78 13.80 -1.19 -13.67
N GLY A 79 13.43 -0.31 -14.62
CA GLY A 79 12.65 -0.66 -15.80
C GLY A 79 11.26 -1.13 -15.40
N PHE A 80 10.24 -0.30 -15.59
CA PHE A 80 8.89 -0.84 -15.68
C PHE A 80 8.85 -1.77 -16.91
N SER A 81 9.06 -3.07 -16.72
CA SER A 81 8.19 -3.98 -17.44
C SER A 81 6.79 -3.57 -17.00
N HIS A 82 5.90 -3.38 -17.95
CA HIS A 82 4.47 -3.51 -17.71
C HIS A 82 4.31 -4.62 -16.65
N VAL A 83 3.72 -4.33 -15.49
CA VAL A 83 3.39 -5.38 -14.51
C VAL A 83 2.69 -6.43 -15.34
N THR A 84 3.40 -7.51 -15.64
CA THR A 84 2.82 -8.66 -16.30
C THR A 84 1.94 -9.24 -15.23
N ILE A 85 0.70 -8.75 -15.21
CA ILE A 85 -0.45 -9.50 -14.74
C ILE A 85 -0.23 -10.88 -15.39
N ASN A 86 0.20 -11.88 -14.63
CA ASN A 86 0.54 -13.25 -15.06
C ASN A 86 2.01 -13.63 -15.41
N ALA A 87 3.05 -12.87 -15.04
CA ALA A 87 4.34 -13.55 -14.80
C ALA A 87 4.20 -14.24 -13.44
N GLY A 88 4.34 -15.57 -13.37
CA GLY A 88 4.04 -16.41 -12.19
C GLY A 88 4.31 -15.69 -10.88
N ALA A 89 3.27 -15.55 -10.05
CA ALA A 89 3.17 -14.51 -9.05
C ALA A 89 4.47 -14.40 -8.23
N GLU A 90 5.18 -13.28 -8.40
CA GLU A 90 6.27 -12.94 -7.50
C GLU A 90 5.70 -12.94 -6.08
N LYS A 91 6.29 -13.77 -5.22
CA LYS A 91 5.94 -13.82 -3.80
C LYS A 91 6.18 -12.42 -3.21
N ARG A 92 5.14 -11.80 -2.67
CA ARG A 92 5.17 -10.43 -2.14
C ARG A 92 4.62 -10.40 -0.72
N LEU A 93 5.25 -9.62 0.15
CA LEU A 93 4.77 -9.36 1.50
C LEU A 93 4.38 -7.89 1.62
N PHE A 94 3.17 -7.62 2.11
CA PHE A 94 2.68 -6.29 2.37
C PHE A 94 2.44 -6.09 3.86
N GLN A 95 3.00 -5.02 4.43
CA GLN A 95 2.69 -4.53 5.77
C GLN A 95 1.53 -3.53 5.70
N ILE A 96 0.55 -3.69 6.58
CA ILE A 96 -0.60 -2.81 6.74
C ILE A 96 -0.51 -2.17 8.11
N LYS A 97 -0.19 -0.87 8.13
CA LYS A 97 0.11 -0.12 9.34
C LYS A 97 -0.59 1.23 9.34
N GLY A 98 -1.06 1.64 10.51
CA GLY A 98 -1.46 3.02 10.78
C GLY A 98 -2.83 3.12 11.46
N LYS A 99 -3.07 4.29 12.06
CA LYS A 99 -4.27 4.51 12.89
C LYS A 99 -5.40 5.21 12.16
N ARG A 100 -5.12 6.36 11.54
CA ARG A 100 -6.12 7.17 10.80
C ARG A 100 -5.98 6.97 9.30
N ASN A 101 -4.75 7.03 8.82
CA ASN A 101 -4.41 6.84 7.42
C ASN A 101 -3.57 5.56 7.31
N VAL A 102 -4.27 4.42 7.20
CA VAL A 102 -3.61 3.13 7.01
C VAL A 102 -2.88 3.16 5.66
N ARG A 103 -1.62 2.71 5.67
CA ARG A 103 -0.79 2.57 4.48
C ARG A 103 -0.44 1.11 4.28
N VAL A 104 -0.29 0.73 3.01
CA VAL A 104 0.16 -0.60 2.62
C VAL A 104 1.56 -0.45 2.05
N ARG A 105 2.56 -1.07 2.68
CA ARG A 105 3.96 -1.03 2.22
C ARG A 105 4.38 -2.41 1.79
N GLN A 106 4.89 -2.56 0.57
CA GLN A 106 5.60 -3.79 0.20
C GLN A 106 6.91 -3.85 0.98
N VAL A 107 7.17 -4.97 1.63
CA VAL A 107 8.35 -5.22 2.47
C VAL A 107 9.05 -6.50 2.02
N GLU A 108 10.26 -6.74 2.52
CA GLU A 108 10.99 -7.97 2.25
C GLU A 108 10.22 -9.18 2.74
N VAL A 109 10.19 -10.26 1.95
CA VAL A 109 9.49 -11.51 2.27
C VAL A 109 10.30 -12.30 3.30
N SER A 110 10.22 -11.86 4.56
CA SER A 110 10.91 -12.45 5.69
C SER A 110 10.15 -12.16 6.99
N VAL A 111 10.25 -13.06 7.96
CA VAL A 111 9.68 -12.86 9.31
C VAL A 111 10.25 -11.59 9.98
N THR A 112 11.49 -11.21 9.64
CA THR A 112 12.15 -10.02 10.17
C THR A 112 11.53 -8.70 9.72
N SER A 113 10.73 -8.72 8.65
CA SER A 113 9.95 -7.56 8.19
C SER A 113 8.60 -7.45 8.88
N MET A 114 8.21 -8.47 9.64
CA MET A 114 6.94 -8.54 10.35
C MET A 114 7.06 -7.96 11.75
N ASN A 115 5.92 -7.80 12.43
CA ASN A 115 5.85 -7.55 13.86
C ASN A 115 4.47 -7.94 14.40
N LYS A 116 4.35 -8.10 15.72
CA LYS A 116 3.08 -8.46 16.38
C LYS A 116 2.04 -7.33 16.41
N GLY A 117 2.42 -6.10 16.07
CA GLY A 117 1.59 -4.89 16.17
C GLY A 117 0.81 -4.51 14.92
N ASP A 118 1.10 -5.15 13.78
CA ASP A 118 0.53 -4.79 12.48
C ASP A 118 -0.12 -6.00 11.79
N CYS A 119 -0.77 -5.78 10.64
CA CYS A 119 -1.26 -6.84 9.77
C CYS A 119 -0.34 -7.03 8.56
N PHE A 120 -0.23 -8.26 8.07
CA PHE A 120 0.62 -8.61 6.93
C PHE A 120 -0.16 -9.43 5.90
N ILE A 121 0.02 -9.14 4.62
CA ILE A 121 -0.53 -9.96 3.52
C ILE A 121 0.62 -10.57 2.75
N LEU A 122 0.72 -11.90 2.78
CA LEU A 122 1.57 -12.68 1.91
C LEU A 122 0.77 -13.06 0.67
N ASP A 123 1.19 -12.53 -0.48
CA ASP A 123 0.62 -12.82 -1.78
C ASP A 123 1.56 -13.78 -2.53
N VAL A 124 1.10 -15.01 -2.75
CA VAL A 124 1.89 -16.10 -3.32
C VAL A 124 1.02 -16.94 -4.25
N ASP A 125 1.39 -17.03 -5.52
CA ASP A 125 0.65 -17.75 -6.57
C ASP A 125 -0.83 -17.33 -6.67
N HIS A 126 -1.73 -18.11 -6.09
CA HIS A 126 -3.17 -17.84 -6.02
C HIS A 126 -3.69 -17.77 -4.58
N ASP A 127 -2.80 -17.81 -3.60
CA ASP A 127 -3.11 -17.71 -2.19
C ASP A 127 -2.73 -16.32 -1.66
N ILE A 128 -3.68 -15.70 -0.97
CA ILE A 128 -3.55 -14.40 -0.31
C ILE A 128 -3.74 -14.66 1.18
N LEU A 129 -2.62 -14.80 1.89
CA LEU A 129 -2.62 -15.13 3.30
C LEU A 129 -2.50 -13.85 4.13
N LEU A 130 -3.56 -13.49 4.83
CA LEU A 130 -3.61 -12.35 5.74
C LEU A 130 -3.26 -12.81 7.16
N TYR A 131 -2.05 -12.47 7.61
CA TYR A 131 -1.62 -12.65 8.99
C TYR A 131 -1.97 -11.41 9.82
N VAL A 132 -2.70 -11.60 10.93
CA VAL A 132 -3.09 -10.55 11.87
C VAL A 132 -2.24 -10.66 13.13
N GLY A 133 -1.35 -9.68 13.36
CA GLY A 133 -0.55 -9.62 14.57
C GLY A 133 -1.43 -9.56 15.83
N GLU A 134 -0.94 -10.16 16.93
CA GLU A 134 -1.68 -10.27 18.19
C GLU A 134 -2.08 -8.92 18.80
N GLN A 135 -1.31 -7.88 18.51
CA GLN A 135 -1.49 -6.51 19.00
C GLN A 135 -2.01 -5.56 17.91
N ALA A 136 -2.38 -6.09 16.74
CA ALA A 136 -2.87 -5.29 15.62
C ALA A 136 -4.20 -4.59 15.95
N LYS A 137 -4.34 -3.34 15.51
CA LYS A 137 -5.52 -2.52 15.77
C LYS A 137 -6.68 -3.00 14.91
N SER A 138 -7.91 -2.84 15.41
CA SER A 138 -9.12 -3.21 14.65
C SER A 138 -9.24 -2.47 13.32
N VAL A 139 -8.76 -1.21 13.24
CA VAL A 139 -8.73 -0.45 11.99
C VAL A 139 -7.77 -1.07 10.97
N GLU A 140 -6.59 -1.51 11.40
CA GLU A 140 -5.60 -2.18 10.54
C GLU A 140 -6.17 -3.50 10.02
N ARG A 141 -6.80 -4.30 10.89
CA ARG A 141 -7.46 -5.56 10.50
C ARG A 141 -8.56 -5.34 9.44
N LEU A 142 -9.47 -4.40 9.65
CA LEU A 142 -10.53 -4.09 8.67
C LEU A 142 -9.96 -3.64 7.33
N LYS A 143 -8.89 -2.83 7.37
CA LYS A 143 -8.22 -2.38 6.16
C LYS A 143 -7.49 -3.50 5.45
N ALA A 144 -6.80 -4.36 6.19
CA ALA A 144 -6.09 -5.51 5.65
C ALA A 144 -7.05 -6.46 4.91
N ILE A 145 -8.24 -6.72 5.46
CA ILE A 145 -9.30 -7.48 4.76
C ILE A 145 -9.69 -6.79 3.44
N SER A 146 -9.86 -5.47 3.45
CA SER A 146 -10.21 -4.72 2.24
C SER A 146 -9.10 -4.78 1.19
N VAL A 147 -7.83 -4.69 1.63
CA VAL A 147 -6.64 -4.78 0.78
C VAL A 147 -6.50 -6.18 0.21
N ALA A 148 -6.72 -7.24 0.99
CA ALA A 148 -6.69 -8.61 0.52
C ALA A 148 -7.74 -8.87 -0.59
N ASN A 149 -8.96 -8.34 -0.41
CA ASN A 149 -9.98 -8.39 -1.47
C ASN A 149 -9.56 -7.59 -2.71
N GLN A 150 -8.96 -6.41 -2.53
CA GLN A 150 -8.43 -5.63 -3.64
C GLN A 150 -7.36 -6.40 -4.43
N ILE A 151 -6.41 -7.04 -3.75
CA ILE A 151 -5.37 -7.87 -4.38
C ILE A 151 -6.02 -9.02 -5.15
N ARG A 152 -6.99 -9.73 -4.54
CA ARG A 152 -7.73 -10.80 -5.22
C ARG A 152 -8.39 -10.28 -6.51
N ASP A 153 -9.11 -9.18 -6.42
CA ASP A 153 -9.99 -8.73 -7.50
C ASP A 153 -9.20 -8.01 -8.61
N GLN A 154 -8.22 -7.19 -8.26
CA GLN A 154 -7.46 -6.35 -9.19
C GLN A 154 -6.17 -7.03 -9.67
N ASP A 155 -5.41 -7.63 -8.76
CA ASP A 155 -4.10 -8.23 -9.10
C ASP A 155 -4.28 -9.66 -9.63
N HIS A 156 -5.27 -10.41 -9.10
CA HIS A 156 -5.55 -11.81 -9.47
C HIS A 156 -6.83 -12.03 -10.28
N ASN A 157 -7.46 -10.96 -10.79
CA ASN A 157 -8.70 -11.03 -11.58
C ASN A 157 -9.84 -11.85 -10.91
N GLY A 158 -9.94 -11.76 -9.59
CA GLY A 158 -10.94 -12.45 -8.76
C GLY A 158 -10.65 -13.92 -8.48
N ARG A 159 -9.50 -14.47 -8.91
CA ARG A 159 -9.20 -15.92 -8.83
C ARG A 159 -8.40 -16.35 -7.61
N GLY A 160 -7.96 -15.41 -6.78
CA GLY A 160 -7.20 -15.70 -5.56
C GLY A 160 -8.08 -16.21 -4.41
N ASN A 161 -7.51 -17.08 -3.58
CA ASN A 161 -8.08 -17.54 -2.32
C ASN A 161 -7.57 -16.68 -1.16
N ILE A 162 -8.46 -16.13 -0.34
CA ILE A 162 -8.07 -15.32 0.81
C ILE A 162 -8.22 -16.17 2.07
N GLU A 163 -7.14 -16.30 2.82
CA GLU A 163 -7.11 -16.98 4.12
C GLU A 163 -6.68 -16.01 5.20
N ILE A 164 -7.43 -15.96 6.30
CA ILE A 164 -7.15 -15.05 7.42
C ILE A 164 -6.58 -15.90 8.56
N ILE A 165 -5.33 -15.65 8.90
CA ILE A 165 -4.62 -16.21 10.05
C ILE A 165 -4.64 -15.15 11.15
N ASP A 166 -5.46 -15.36 12.17
CA ASP A 166 -5.51 -14.49 13.36
C ASP A 166 -5.05 -15.27 14.61
N PRO A 167 -4.89 -14.61 15.77
CA PRO A 167 -4.37 -15.26 16.99
C PRO A 167 -5.20 -16.45 17.50
N TYR A 168 -6.40 -16.67 16.96
CA TYR A 168 -7.28 -17.78 17.33
C TYR A 168 -7.34 -18.88 16.26
N SER A 169 -6.62 -18.71 15.14
CA SER A 169 -6.50 -19.72 14.09
C SER A 169 -5.80 -20.99 14.59
N HIS A 170 -6.03 -22.12 13.92
CA HIS A 170 -5.39 -23.38 14.29
C HIS A 170 -3.89 -23.33 13.96
N GLU A 171 -3.07 -24.05 14.75
CA GLU A 171 -1.61 -24.14 14.56
C GLU A 171 -1.22 -24.55 13.13
N GLY A 172 -2.06 -25.36 12.47
CA GLY A 172 -1.87 -25.75 11.07
C GLY A 172 -1.95 -24.59 10.08
N ASP A 173 -2.89 -23.66 10.28
CA ASP A 173 -3.05 -22.48 9.41
C ASP A 173 -1.89 -21.50 9.63
N VAL A 174 -1.48 -21.34 10.89
CA VAL A 174 -0.29 -20.54 11.25
C VAL A 174 0.97 -21.13 10.62
N SER A 175 1.16 -22.44 10.74
CA SER A 175 2.31 -23.14 10.13
C SER A 175 2.33 -22.98 8.62
N LYS A 176 1.17 -23.11 7.96
CA LYS A 176 1.03 -22.89 6.51
C LYS A 176 1.50 -21.50 6.09
N PHE A 177 1.18 -20.46 6.86
CA PHE A 177 1.64 -19.11 6.56
C PHE A 177 3.18 -19.00 6.58
N PHE A 178 3.84 -19.51 7.62
CA PHE A 178 5.29 -19.41 7.74
C PHE A 178 6.05 -20.35 6.78
N GLU A 179 5.47 -21.50 6.45
CA GLU A 179 5.96 -22.37 5.37
C GLU A 179 5.90 -21.64 4.02
N ALA A 180 4.77 -20.99 3.71
CA ALA A 180 4.62 -20.20 2.50
C ALA A 180 5.54 -18.97 2.48
N LEU A 181 5.77 -18.34 3.64
CA LEU A 181 6.72 -17.24 3.80
C LEU A 181 8.15 -17.73 3.52
N GLY A 182 8.48 -18.94 3.97
CA GLY A 182 9.82 -19.53 3.85
C GLY A 182 10.83 -18.94 4.84
N SER A 183 10.34 -18.34 5.93
CA SER A 183 11.16 -17.64 6.93
C SER A 183 10.50 -17.70 8.30
N GLY A 184 11.22 -18.17 9.32
CA GLY A 184 10.78 -18.18 10.72
C GLY A 184 9.52 -18.99 11.02
N ASP A 185 8.94 -18.68 12.18
CA ASP A 185 7.68 -19.20 12.72
C ASP A 185 6.96 -18.10 13.53
N GLN A 186 5.84 -18.42 14.17
CA GLN A 186 5.06 -17.47 14.98
C GLN A 186 5.88 -16.86 16.12
N ASP A 187 6.73 -17.66 16.77
CA ASP A 187 7.56 -17.22 17.90
C ASP A 187 8.71 -16.30 17.44
N SER A 188 9.10 -16.41 16.17
CA SER A 188 10.14 -15.59 15.53
C SER A 188 9.64 -14.20 15.10
N VAL A 189 8.32 -13.93 15.18
CA VAL A 189 7.78 -12.62 14.80
C VAL A 189 8.24 -11.54 15.80
N PRO A 190 8.89 -10.45 15.33
CA PRO A 190 9.32 -9.35 16.19
C PRO A 190 8.18 -8.73 17.02
N ASP A 191 8.52 -8.10 18.13
CA ASP A 191 7.52 -7.48 18.98
C ASP A 191 6.96 -6.21 18.34
N ALA A 192 5.79 -5.76 18.80
CA ALA A 192 5.11 -4.59 18.21
C ALA A 192 5.97 -3.32 18.25
N GLU A 193 6.82 -3.18 19.26
CA GLU A 193 7.73 -2.04 19.44
C GLU A 193 8.79 -1.95 18.32
N ASP A 194 9.19 -3.10 17.75
CA ASP A 194 10.14 -3.18 16.65
C ASP A 194 9.52 -2.73 15.31
N GLY A 195 8.19 -2.66 15.23
CA GLY A 195 7.44 -2.21 14.06
C GLY A 195 7.41 -0.69 13.86
N GLY A 196 7.96 0.07 14.81
CA GLY A 196 7.95 1.53 14.81
C GLY A 196 6.57 2.15 15.09
N ASP A 197 6.57 3.46 15.34
CA ASP A 197 5.36 4.19 15.67
C ASP A 197 4.38 4.30 14.49
N ASP A 198 3.10 4.34 14.79
CA ASP A 198 2.09 4.71 13.81
C ASP A 198 2.26 6.18 13.44
N GLU A 199 2.49 6.44 12.16
CA GLU A 199 2.47 7.81 11.65
C GLU A 199 1.06 8.42 11.79
N VAL A 200 1.02 9.70 12.19
CA VAL A 200 -0.18 10.46 12.62
C VAL A 200 -1.20 10.81 11.53
#